data_AF-A0A975W5B9-F1
#
_entry.id   AF-A0A975W5B9-F1
#
_cell.length_a   1.000
_cell.length_b   1.000
_cell.length_c   1.000
_cell.angle_alpha   90.00
_cell.angle_beta   90.00
_cell.angle_gamma   90.00
#
_symmetry.space_group_name_H-M   'P 1'
#
loop_
_entity.id
_entity.type
_entity.pdbx_description
1 polymer ?
#
loop_
_entity_poly.entity_id
_entity_poly.type
_entity_poly.pdbx_seq_one_letter_code
_entity_poly.pdbx_strand_id
1 'polypeptide(L)'
;MLNPKIMLFFLAFLPQFVDPAHGKQGWALLLLGVAFAFNGTLFNLAVAWVAARARSRLGRMQRLVVWVRRVTGLVFISLGLRLALAAR
;
A
#
# COMPACT_ATOMS: atom_id res chain seq x y z
N MET A 1 -2.45 -17.10 -1.14
CA MET A 1 -2.97 -16.69 -2.47
C MET A 1 -2.08 -15.57 -2.99
N LEU A 2 -1.26 -15.81 -4.01
CA LEU A 2 -0.48 -14.75 -4.64
C LEU A 2 -1.44 -13.81 -5.39
N ASN A 3 -1.25 -12.50 -5.28
CA ASN A 3 -2.03 -11.52 -6.04
C ASN A 3 -1.34 -11.29 -7.39
N PRO A 4 -1.79 -11.92 -8.49
CA PRO A 4 -1.12 -11.85 -9.78
C PRO A 4 -1.07 -10.41 -10.30
N LYS A 5 -2.03 -9.55 -9.91
CA LYS A 5 -2.06 -8.14 -10.33
C LYS A 5 -0.84 -7.36 -9.83
N ILE A 6 -0.43 -7.60 -8.58
CA ILE A 6 0.74 -6.94 -7.99
C ILE A 6 2.01 -7.42 -8.71
N MET A 7 2.11 -8.72 -8.98
CA MET A 7 3.25 -9.29 -9.69
C MET A 7 3.37 -8.75 -11.12
N LEU A 8 2.25 -8.67 -11.85
CA LEU A 8 2.20 -8.08 -13.19
C LEU A 8 2.59 -6.61 -13.19
N PHE A 9 2.17 -5.83 -12.18
CA PHE A 9 2.62 -4.45 -12.01
C PHE A 9 4.15 -4.38 -11.87
N PHE A 10 4.75 -5.14 -10.96
CA PHE A 10 6.20 -5.14 -10.80
C PHE A 10 6.94 -5.60 -12.06
N LEU A 11 6.46 -6.62 -12.76
CA LEU A 11 7.05 -7.07 -14.01
C LEU A 11 6.91 -6.05 -15.15
N ALA A 12 5.86 -5.24 -15.16
CA ALA A 12 5.69 -4.18 -16.16
C ALA A 12 6.54 -2.93 -15.87
N PHE A 13 6.69 -2.57 -14.59
CA PHE A 13 7.34 -1.32 -14.18
C PHE A 13 8.84 -1.49 -13.84
N LEU A 14 9.25 -2.56 -13.14
CA LEU A 14 10.64 -2.71 -12.71
C LEU A 14 11.66 -2.79 -13.86
N PRO A 15 11.39 -3.51 -14.98
CA PRO A 15 12.33 -3.56 -16.09
C PRO A 15 12.58 -2.21 -16.75
N GLN A 16 11.65 -1.25 -16.63
CA GLN A 16 11.81 0.10 -17.19
C GLN A 16 12.91 0.91 -16.49
N PHE A 17 13.30 0.52 -15.28
CA PHE A 17 14.37 1.17 -14.50
C PHE A 17 15.73 0.50 -14.69
N VAL A 18 15.83 -0.53 -15.53
CA VAL A 18 17.07 -1.27 -15.78
C VAL A 18 17.53 -1.02 -17.21
N ASP A 19 18.78 -0.62 -17.38
CA ASP A 19 19.37 -0.43 -18.70
C ASP A 19 19.53 -1.79 -19.42
N PRO A 20 18.88 -2.01 -20.57
CA PRO A 20 18.96 -3.27 -21.31
C PRO A 20 20.35 -3.54 -21.91
N ALA A 21 21.22 -2.53 -22.03
CA ALA A 21 22.54 -2.68 -22.66
C ALA A 21 23.56 -3.46 -21.80
N HIS A 22 23.27 -3.68 -20.51
CA HIS A 22 24.28 -4.15 -19.54
C HIS A 22 24.30 -5.67 -19.27
N GLY A 23 23.52 -6.50 -19.98
CA GLY A 23 23.58 -7.98 -19.94
C GLY A 23 23.24 -8.65 -18.58
N LYS A 24 23.17 -7.91 -17.48
CA LYS A 24 22.91 -8.38 -16.10
C LYS A 24 21.52 -7.97 -15.59
N GLN A 25 20.53 -7.93 -16.46
CA GLN A 25 19.18 -7.43 -16.16
C GLN A 25 18.50 -8.20 -15.01
N GLY A 26 18.68 -9.54 -14.94
CA GLY A 26 18.12 -10.36 -13.86
C GLY A 26 18.61 -9.96 -12.47
N TRP A 27 19.90 -9.66 -12.32
CA TRP A 27 20.47 -9.22 -11.04
C TRP A 27 19.98 -7.84 -10.62
N ALA A 28 19.85 -6.91 -11.57
CA ALA A 28 19.29 -5.58 -11.30
C ALA A 28 17.82 -5.66 -10.84
N LEU A 29 17.01 -6.52 -11.48
CA LEU A 29 15.63 -6.77 -11.08
C LEU A 29 15.52 -7.39 -9.68
N LEU A 30 16.38 -8.36 -9.35
CA LEU A 30 16.44 -8.95 -8.02
C LEU A 30 16.80 -7.90 -6.95
N LEU A 31 17.82 -7.07 -7.22
CA LEU A 31 18.22 -5.99 -6.30
C LEU A 31 17.10 -4.97 -6.10
N LEU A 32 16.43 -4.55 -7.17
CA LEU A 32 15.28 -3.64 -7.09
C LEU A 32 14.13 -4.27 -6.30
N GLY A 33 13.84 -5.55 -6.51
CA GLY A 33 12.81 -6.29 -5.76
C GLY A 33 13.13 -6.37 -4.26
N VAL A 34 14.38 -6.67 -3.90
CA VAL A 34 14.83 -6.70 -2.51
C VAL A 34 14.78 -5.31 -1.87
N ALA A 35 15.26 -4.28 -2.57
CA ALA A 35 15.21 -2.90 -2.09
C ALA A 35 13.75 -2.43 -1.86
N PHE A 36 12.85 -2.78 -2.77
CA PHE A 36 11.43 -2.49 -2.63
C PHE A 36 10.82 -3.21 -1.42
N ALA A 37 11.07 -4.51 -1.28
CA ALA A 37 10.58 -5.31 -0.15
C ALA A 37 11.11 -4.79 1.19
N PHE A 38 12.39 -4.40 1.24
CA PHE A 38 13.02 -3.83 2.42
C PHE A 38 12.38 -2.49 2.81
N ASN A 39 12.20 -1.57 1.86
CA ASN A 39 11.55 -0.28 2.11
C ASN A 39 10.09 -0.46 2.55
N GLY A 40 9.35 -1.33 1.87
CA GLY A 40 7.96 -1.65 2.25
C GLY A 40 7.87 -2.25 3.65
N THR A 41 8.81 -3.11 4.01
CA THR A 41 8.89 -3.68 5.36
C THR A 41 9.20 -2.60 6.39
N LEU A 42 10.20 -1.76 6.15
CA LEU A 42 10.58 -0.67 7.04
C LEU A 42 9.43 0.31 7.27
N PHE A 43 8.73 0.69 6.20
CA PHE A 43 7.55 1.54 6.27
C PHE A 43 6.42 0.87 7.08
N ASN A 44 6.12 -0.40 6.82
CA ASN A 44 5.11 -1.13 7.58
C ASN A 44 5.48 -1.25 9.07
N LEU A 45 6.76 -1.47 9.39
CA LEU A 45 7.25 -1.50 10.76
C LEU A 45 7.11 -0.12 11.42
N ALA A 46 7.43 0.96 10.71
CA ALA A 46 7.25 2.32 11.22
C ALA A 46 5.77 2.61 11.51
N VAL A 47 4.87 2.27 10.59
CA VAL A 47 3.42 2.40 10.78
C VAL A 47 2.94 1.54 11.95
N ALA A 48 3.39 0.29 12.06
CA ALA A 48 3.04 -0.61 13.14
C ALA A 48 3.52 -0.07 14.51
N TRP A 49 4.73 0.49 14.56
CA TRP A 49 5.28 1.10 15.76
C TRP A 49 4.47 2.34 16.20
N VAL A 50 4.15 3.23 15.26
CA VAL A 50 3.27 4.39 15.52
C VAL A 50 1.90 3.94 16.00
N ALA A 51 1.31 2.94 15.36
CA ALA A 51 0.02 2.38 15.73
C ALA A 51 0.04 1.74 17.13
N ALA A 52 1.11 1.01 17.49
CA ALA A 52 1.30 0.45 18.82
C ALA A 52 1.41 1.55 19.90
N ARG A 53 2.14 2.62 19.61
CA ARG A 53 2.24 3.79 20.49
C ARG A 53 0.89 4.47 20.66
N ALA A 54 0.18 4.69 19.55
CA ALA A 54 -1.16 5.27 19.54
C ALA A 54 -2.14 4.41 20.35
N ARG A 55 -2.02 3.07 20.30
CA ARG A 55 -2.90 2.14 21.03
C ARG A 55 -2.93 2.38 22.53
N SER A 56 -1.79 2.71 23.15
CA SER A 56 -1.74 3.09 24.57
C SER A 56 -2.47 4.41 24.88
N ARG A 57 -2.62 5.30 23.89
CA ARG A 57 -3.32 6.58 24.00
C ARG A 57 -4.78 6.52 23.50
N LEU A 58 -5.17 5.44 22.81
CA LEU A 58 -6.51 5.26 22.22
C LEU A 58 -7.63 5.33 23.25
N GLY A 59 -7.39 4.88 24.49
CA GLY A 59 -8.36 5.01 25.59
C GLY A 59 -8.78 6.46 25.84
N ARG A 60 -7.90 7.44 25.59
CA ARG A 60 -8.17 8.88 25.70
C ARG A 60 -8.72 9.49 24.40
N MET A 61 -8.67 8.76 23.29
CA MET A 61 -8.98 9.22 21.93
C MET A 61 -10.18 8.51 21.29
N GLN A 62 -11.06 7.89 22.09
CA GLN A 62 -12.23 7.16 21.58
C GLN A 62 -13.10 7.99 20.61
N ARG A 63 -13.22 9.31 20.85
CA ARG A 63 -13.93 10.22 19.94
C ARG A 63 -13.29 10.30 18.56
N LEU A 64 -11.95 10.33 18.46
CA LEU A 64 -11.22 10.33 17.18
C LEU A 64 -11.43 9.02 16.42
N VAL A 65 -11.40 7.87 17.10
CA VAL A 65 -11.64 6.56 16.48
C VAL A 65 -13.04 6.48 15.87
N VAL A 66 -14.05 6.99 16.58
CA VAL A 66 -15.43 7.05 16.09
C VAL A 66 -15.53 7.99 14.88
N TRP A 67 -14.86 9.14 14.92
CA TRP A 67 -14.86 10.10 13.80
C TRP A 67 -14.19 9.52 12.55
N VAL A 68 -13.03 8.88 12.70
CA VAL A 68 -12.34 8.19 11.59
C VAL A 68 -13.25 7.12 10.99
N ARG A 69 -13.89 6.28 11.81
CA ARG A 69 -14.86 5.28 11.32
C ARG A 69 -16.01 5.90 10.54
N ARG A 70 -16.59 7.02 11.03
CA ARG A 70 -17.67 7.73 10.33
C ARG A 70 -17.21 8.28 8.99
N VAL A 71 -16.05 8.92 8.93
CA VAL A 71 -15.48 9.45 7.67
C VAL A 71 -15.22 8.30 6.69
N THR A 72 -14.58 7.22 7.13
CA THR A 72 -14.33 6.05 6.27
C THR A 72 -15.64 5.47 5.72
N GLY A 73 -16.67 5.31 6.56
CA GLY A 73 -17.99 4.87 6.12
C GLY A 73 -18.62 5.82 5.09
N LEU A 74 -18.52 7.13 5.31
CA LEU A 74 -19.07 8.15 4.42
C LEU A 74 -18.33 8.18 3.07
N VAL A 75 -17.01 7.96 3.08
CA VAL A 75 -16.21 7.76 1.85
C VAL A 75 -16.69 6.52 1.11
N PHE A 76 -16.91 5.39 1.78
CA PHE A 76 -17.42 4.18 1.09
C PHE A 76 -18.83 4.35 0.53
N ILE A 77 -19.73 5.02 1.26
CA ILE A 77 -21.09 5.31 0.77
C ILE A 77 -21.03 6.22 -0.45
N SER A 78 -20.23 7.30 -0.41
CA SER A 78 -20.09 8.21 -1.56
C SER A 78 -19.47 7.52 -2.78
N LEU A 79 -18.47 6.65 -2.58
CA LEU A 79 -17.90 5.84 -3.67
C LEU A 79 -18.92 4.85 -4.25
N GLY A 80 -19.73 4.20 -3.40
CA GLY A 80 -20.79 3.29 -3.82
C GLY A 80 -21.88 3.99 -4.63
N LEU A 81 -22.32 5.18 -4.17
CA LEU A 81 -23.27 6.03 -4.90
C LEU A 81 -22.70 6.46 -6.24
N ARG A 82 -21.44 6.93 -6.28
CA ARG A 82 -20.78 7.32 -7.53
C ARG A 82 -20.68 6.14 -8.50
N LEU A 83 -20.37 4.94 -8.01
CA LEU A 83 -20.32 3.74 -8.82
C LEU A 83 -21.71 3.37 -9.37
N ALA A 84 -22.76 3.43 -8.55
CA ALA A 84 -24.13 3.14 -8.98
C ALA A 84 -24.63 4.13 -10.04
N LEU A 85 -24.27 5.41 -9.92
CA LEU A 85 -24.59 6.44 -10.91
C LEU A 85 -23.74 6.32 -12.18
N ALA A 86 -22.49 5.85 -12.08
CA ALA A 86 -21.62 5.62 -13.24
C ALA A 86 -21.91 4.30 -13.96
N ALA A 87 -22.52 3.34 -13.27
CA ALA A 87 -22.97 2.05 -13.83
C ALA A 87 -24.36 2.15 -14.48
N ARG A 88 -24.93 3.36 -14.60
CA ARG A 88 -26.16 3.69 -15.32
C ARG A 88 -25.84 4.47 -16.57
#